data_AF-A0A2H1JSS1-F1
#
_entry.id   AF-A0A2H1JSS1-F1
#
_cell.length_a   1.000
_cell.length_b   1.000
_cell.length_c   1.000
_cell.angle_alpha   90.00
_cell.angle_beta   90.00
_cell.angle_gamma   90.00
#
_symmetry.space_group_name_H-M   'P 1'
#
loop_
_entity.id
_entity.type
_entity.pdbx_description
1 polymer ?
#
loop_
_entity_poly.entity_id
_entity_poly.type
_entity_poly.pdbx_seq_one_letter_code
_entity_poly.pdbx_strand_id
1 'polypeptide(L)'
;MTTGSSGNQYRESAAGDGRPLDLPAGASKSERVRHRLDLVEKNGLLVIGRGSRTGAIVRVVGSVIISLIGLAVPVMGGEGFILVLGLLFFGFFGILGPVLTVKRHRQDYSLELTPEEFTLIRRVGGSQEFVHRVRWVDIIHVGTVSSTGRPEGMRVPSVVVVGASGGARRPTVRTFFSREIRGERVTLSQPLAVGRWELVDLLREARKRFAPQEQDGSTNAKAL
;
A
#
# COMPACT_ATOMS: atom_id res chain seq x y z
N MET A 1 -14.48 -41.27 14.85
CA MET A 1 -13.56 -40.67 13.86
C MET A 1 -13.87 -39.18 13.77
N THR A 2 -12.98 -38.38 14.32
CA THR A 2 -13.10 -36.92 14.50
C THR A 2 -12.41 -36.19 13.35
N THR A 3 -13.15 -35.39 12.59
CA THR A 3 -12.59 -34.30 11.79
C THR A 3 -13.08 -32.99 12.37
N GLY A 4 -12.21 -32.35 13.15
CA GLY A 4 -12.42 -31.04 13.73
C GLY A 4 -12.51 -29.96 12.65
N SER A 5 -13.67 -29.34 12.55
CA SER A 5 -13.90 -28.09 11.83
C SER A 5 -13.40 -26.93 12.69
N SER A 6 -12.10 -26.66 12.61
CA SER A 6 -11.46 -25.50 13.23
C SER A 6 -10.86 -24.63 12.13
N GLY A 7 -11.67 -23.77 11.53
CA GLY A 7 -11.19 -22.92 10.42
C GLY A 7 -11.97 -21.66 10.09
N ASN A 8 -13.11 -21.38 10.74
CA ASN A 8 -13.97 -20.25 10.34
C ASN A 8 -14.33 -19.26 11.45
N GLN A 9 -13.88 -19.45 12.70
CA GLN A 9 -14.30 -18.58 13.80
C GLN A 9 -13.42 -17.34 14.04
N TYR A 10 -12.29 -17.18 13.34
CA TYR A 10 -11.45 -15.97 13.46
C TYR A 10 -11.86 -14.84 12.50
N ARG A 11 -12.84 -15.07 11.61
CA ARG A 11 -13.11 -14.18 10.47
C ARG A 11 -14.35 -13.29 10.62
N GLU A 12 -15.04 -13.39 11.77
CA GLU A 12 -16.26 -12.62 12.04
C GLU A 12 -15.97 -11.24 12.68
N SER A 13 -14.74 -11.01 13.16
CA SER A 13 -14.34 -9.72 13.75
C SER A 13 -13.95 -8.64 12.71
N ALA A 14 -14.10 -8.92 11.41
CA ALA A 14 -13.73 -8.01 10.33
C ALA A 14 -14.86 -7.03 9.93
N ALA A 15 -15.70 -6.61 10.89
CA ALA A 15 -16.47 -5.37 10.81
C ALA A 15 -15.57 -4.14 11.04
N GLY A 16 -14.37 -4.15 10.45
CA GLY A 16 -13.69 -2.90 10.14
C GLY A 16 -14.42 -2.34 8.92
N ASP A 17 -15.43 -1.50 9.14
CA ASP A 17 -16.30 -0.87 8.12
C ASP A 17 -15.56 -0.07 7.03
N GLY A 18 -14.23 -0.16 6.95
CA GLY A 18 -13.40 0.71 6.13
C GLY A 18 -13.50 2.18 6.57
N ARG A 19 -14.15 2.44 7.72
CA ARG A 19 -14.24 3.78 8.30
C ARG A 19 -12.82 4.23 8.63
N PRO A 20 -12.45 5.46 8.25
CA PRO A 20 -11.17 6.02 8.67
C PRO A 20 -11.12 5.93 10.19
N LEU A 21 -10.03 5.39 10.72
CA LEU A 21 -9.82 5.36 12.16
C LEU A 21 -9.93 6.79 12.70
N ASP A 22 -10.72 6.97 13.74
CA ASP A 22 -10.75 8.23 14.49
C ASP A 22 -9.37 8.42 15.12
N LEU A 23 -8.61 9.32 14.51
CA LEU A 23 -7.29 9.71 14.97
C LEU A 23 -7.46 10.99 15.81
N PRO A 24 -6.69 11.15 16.89
CA PRO A 24 -6.73 12.38 17.67
C PRO A 24 -6.46 13.58 16.73
N ALA A 25 -7.33 14.60 16.82
CA ALA A 25 -7.21 15.80 15.99
C ALA A 25 -5.85 16.47 16.27
N GLY A 26 -5.08 16.76 15.20
CA GLY A 26 -3.75 17.35 15.32
C GLY A 26 -2.61 16.36 15.62
N ALA A 27 -2.88 15.05 15.70
CA ALA A 27 -1.85 14.05 16.01
C ALA A 27 -0.71 14.06 15.00
N SER A 28 0.53 14.00 15.50
CA SER A 28 1.73 13.91 14.68
C SER A 28 1.79 12.57 13.91
N LYS A 29 2.56 12.50 12.82
CA LYS A 29 2.68 11.27 12.02
C LYS A 29 3.10 10.07 12.86
N SER A 30 4.05 10.26 13.78
CA SER A 30 4.56 9.24 14.69
C SER A 30 3.51 8.79 15.71
N GLU A 31 2.71 9.70 16.26
CA GLU A 31 1.59 9.37 17.13
C GLU A 31 0.55 8.51 16.42
N ARG A 32 0.19 8.87 15.18
CA ARG A 32 -0.75 8.08 14.38
C ARG A 32 -0.24 6.67 14.10
N VAL A 33 1.05 6.53 13.81
CA VAL A 33 1.69 5.22 13.63
C VAL A 33 1.67 4.40 14.92
N ARG A 34 2.07 4.99 16.05
CA ARG A 34 2.05 4.32 17.36
C ARG A 34 0.65 3.85 17.74
N HIS A 35 -0.33 4.75 17.66
CA HIS A 35 -1.73 4.44 17.96
C HIS A 35 -2.27 3.28 17.12
N ARG A 36 -1.95 3.26 15.81
CA ARG A 36 -2.32 2.14 14.93
C ARG A 36 -1.69 0.82 15.36
N LEU A 37 -0.41 0.81 15.74
CA LEU A 37 0.27 -0.40 16.21
C LEU A 37 -0.25 -0.88 17.57
N ASP A 38 -0.57 0.05 18.47
CA ASP A 38 -1.16 -0.29 19.77
C ASP A 38 -2.53 -0.96 19.59
N LEU A 39 -3.28 -0.60 18.54
CA LEU A 39 -4.53 -1.29 18.20
C LEU A 39 -4.29 -2.69 17.64
N VAL A 40 -3.20 -2.90 16.87
CA VAL A 40 -2.82 -4.25 16.43
C VAL A 40 -2.51 -5.13 17.64
N GLU A 41 -1.81 -4.61 18.66
CA GLU A 41 -1.52 -5.37 19.87
C GLU A 41 -2.78 -5.65 20.70
N LYS A 42 -3.62 -4.64 20.90
CA LYS A 42 -4.83 -4.76 21.73
C LYS A 42 -5.87 -5.67 21.10
N ASN A 43 -6.06 -5.57 19.78
CA ASN A 43 -7.18 -6.22 19.07
C ASN A 43 -6.73 -7.40 18.20
N GLY A 44 -5.41 -7.64 18.06
CA GLY A 44 -4.84 -8.64 17.16
C GLY A 44 -4.97 -8.32 15.66
N LEU A 45 -5.65 -7.23 15.30
CA LEU A 45 -5.96 -6.88 13.91
C LEU A 45 -6.15 -5.37 13.74
N LEU A 46 -5.55 -4.83 12.69
CA LEU A 46 -5.84 -3.50 12.17
C LEU A 46 -6.17 -3.59 10.68
N VAL A 47 -7.36 -3.12 10.31
CA VAL A 47 -7.80 -3.03 8.91
C VAL A 47 -7.69 -1.58 8.43
N ILE A 48 -6.82 -1.36 7.45
CA ILE A 48 -6.72 -0.10 6.72
C ILE A 48 -7.54 -0.23 5.46
N GLY A 49 -8.68 0.47 5.45
CA GLY A 49 -9.58 0.52 4.31
C GLY A 49 -9.09 1.41 3.17
N ARG A 50 -10.03 1.71 2.28
CA ARG A 50 -9.84 2.55 1.09
C ARG A 50 -9.56 4.01 1.45
N GLY A 51 -8.76 4.67 0.63
CA GLY A 51 -8.48 6.10 0.67
C GLY A 51 -9.76 6.96 0.69
N SER A 52 -9.68 8.18 1.21
CA SER A 52 -10.86 9.06 1.31
C SER A 52 -11.43 9.40 -0.08
N ARG A 53 -12.77 9.40 -0.20
CA ARG A 53 -13.48 9.88 -1.40
C ARG A 53 -13.16 11.35 -1.69
N THR A 54 -12.99 12.15 -0.63
CA THR A 54 -12.62 13.56 -0.72
C THR A 54 -11.29 13.76 -1.45
N GLY A 55 -10.28 12.92 -1.18
CA GLY A 55 -8.98 13.02 -1.87
C GLY A 55 -9.07 12.69 -3.37
N ALA A 56 -9.99 11.79 -3.77
CA ALA A 56 -10.25 11.51 -5.18
C ALA A 56 -10.97 12.70 -5.86
N ILE A 57 -11.96 13.29 -5.18
CA ILE A 57 -12.69 14.46 -5.69
C ILE A 57 -11.72 15.64 -5.90
N VAL A 58 -10.86 15.94 -4.92
CA VAL A 58 -9.88 17.03 -5.04
C VAL A 58 -8.94 16.82 -6.23
N ARG A 59 -8.52 15.59 -6.50
CA ARG A 59 -7.68 15.28 -7.67
C ARG A 59 -8.41 15.46 -9.00
N VAL A 60 -9.68 15.06 -9.06
CA VAL A 60 -10.52 15.26 -10.25
C VAL A 60 -10.75 16.76 -10.48
N VAL A 61 -11.16 17.49 -9.45
CA VAL A 61 -11.38 18.93 -9.53
C VAL A 61 -10.09 19.66 -9.93
N GLY A 62 -8.97 19.33 -9.28
CA GLY A 62 -7.67 19.91 -9.61
C GLY A 62 -7.25 19.63 -11.06
N SER A 63 -7.47 18.41 -11.57
CA SER A 63 -7.12 18.10 -12.96
C SER A 63 -8.00 18.83 -13.97
N VAL A 64 -9.30 19.01 -13.67
CA VAL A 64 -10.19 19.83 -14.51
C VAL A 64 -9.76 21.30 -14.49
N ILE A 65 -9.41 21.86 -13.34
CA ILE A 65 -8.93 23.25 -13.26
C ILE A 65 -7.65 23.44 -14.08
N ILE A 66 -6.67 22.55 -13.94
CA ILE A 66 -5.42 22.60 -14.74
C ILE A 66 -5.74 22.49 -16.24
N SER A 67 -6.69 21.63 -16.60
CA SER A 67 -7.15 21.46 -17.98
C SER A 67 -7.78 22.73 -18.56
N LEU A 68 -8.58 23.45 -17.77
CA LEU A 68 -9.18 24.73 -18.18
C LEU A 68 -8.12 25.84 -18.35
N ILE A 69 -7.11 25.87 -17.48
CA ILE A 69 -5.97 26.79 -17.63
C ILE A 69 -5.20 26.47 -18.94
N GLY A 70 -4.97 25.20 -19.24
CA GLY A 70 -4.33 24.77 -20.49
C GLY A 70 -5.11 25.17 -21.75
N LEU A 71 -6.44 25.29 -21.66
CA LEU A 71 -7.31 25.79 -22.73
C LEU A 71 -7.37 27.31 -22.84
N ALA A 72 -7.12 28.04 -21.75
CA ALA A 72 -7.14 29.50 -21.76
C ALA A 72 -5.95 30.11 -22.53
N VAL A 73 -4.79 29.45 -22.48
CA VAL A 73 -3.56 29.93 -23.14
C VAL A 73 -3.70 30.04 -24.66
N PRO A 74 -4.25 29.04 -25.39
CA PRO A 74 -4.48 29.17 -26.83
C PRO A 74 -5.49 30.25 -27.21
N VAL A 75 -6.54 30.48 -26.40
CA VAL A 75 -7.60 31.47 -26.67
C VAL A 75 -7.06 32.90 -26.67
N MET A 76 -5.92 33.15 -26.01
CA MET A 76 -5.25 34.45 -25.98
C MET A 76 -4.32 34.71 -27.19
N GLY A 77 -4.42 33.91 -28.26
CA GLY A 77 -3.65 34.12 -29.50
C GLY A 77 -2.36 33.29 -29.57
N GLY A 78 -2.34 32.11 -28.93
CA GLY A 78 -1.20 31.21 -29.02
C GLY A 78 -0.97 30.71 -30.46
N GLU A 79 0.27 30.76 -30.92
CA GLU A 79 0.70 30.16 -32.19
C GLU A 79 0.32 28.67 -32.25
N GLY A 80 0.17 28.10 -33.46
CA GLY A 80 -0.40 26.76 -33.65
C GLY A 80 0.20 25.64 -32.79
N PHE A 81 1.48 25.75 -32.42
CA PHE A 81 2.14 24.82 -31.50
C PHE A 81 1.56 24.86 -30.07
N ILE A 82 1.28 26.06 -29.54
CA ILE A 82 0.66 26.26 -28.22
C ILE A 82 -0.76 25.70 -28.20
N LEU A 83 -1.48 25.82 -29.32
CA LEU A 83 -2.83 25.29 -29.48
C LEU A 83 -2.84 23.76 -29.43
N VAL A 84 -1.89 23.10 -30.11
CA VAL A 84 -1.71 21.64 -30.03
C VAL A 84 -1.34 21.19 -28.61
N LEU A 85 -0.42 21.89 -27.93
CA LEU A 85 -0.09 21.58 -26.54
C LEU A 85 -1.30 21.75 -25.61
N GLY A 86 -2.06 22.83 -25.75
CA GLY A 86 -3.26 23.08 -24.95
C GLY A 86 -4.30 21.97 -25.13
N LEU A 87 -4.51 21.49 -26.36
CA LEU A 87 -5.41 20.37 -26.65
C LEU A 87 -4.92 19.05 -26.03
N LEU A 88 -3.62 18.75 -26.12
CA LEU A 88 -3.04 17.56 -25.49
C LEU A 88 -3.13 17.62 -23.96
N PHE A 89 -2.87 18.78 -23.36
CA PHE A 89 -3.06 19.01 -21.93
C PHE A 89 -4.52 18.83 -21.53
N PHE A 90 -5.46 19.35 -22.33
CA PHE A 90 -6.88 19.16 -22.07
C PHE A 90 -7.31 17.69 -22.14
N GLY A 91 -6.90 16.96 -23.18
CA GLY A 91 -7.19 15.54 -23.29
C GLY A 91 -6.61 14.74 -22.12
N PHE A 92 -5.37 15.03 -21.73
CA PHE A 92 -4.70 14.30 -20.65
C PHE A 92 -5.26 14.64 -19.27
N PHE A 93 -5.36 15.92 -18.91
CA PHE A 93 -5.78 16.34 -17.57
C PHE A 93 -7.30 16.51 -17.42
N GLY A 94 -8.01 16.83 -18.49
CA GLY A 94 -9.46 16.99 -18.51
C GLY A 94 -10.23 15.69 -18.67
N ILE A 95 -9.65 14.68 -19.33
CA ILE A 95 -10.33 13.40 -19.60
C ILE A 95 -9.57 12.23 -18.97
N LEU A 96 -8.33 11.99 -19.39
CA LEU A 96 -7.60 10.77 -19.00
C LEU A 96 -7.31 10.73 -17.49
N GLY A 97 -6.86 11.84 -16.91
CA GLY A 97 -6.57 11.99 -15.49
C GLY A 97 -7.77 11.68 -14.58
N PRO A 98 -8.94 12.30 -14.80
CA PRO A 98 -10.19 11.98 -14.10
C PRO A 98 -10.57 10.51 -14.24
N VAL A 99 -10.58 9.96 -15.46
CA VAL A 99 -10.93 8.56 -15.72
C VAL A 99 -10.03 7.61 -14.95
N LEU A 100 -8.70 7.82 -15.00
CA LEU A 100 -7.73 7.01 -14.27
C LEU A 100 -7.89 7.16 -12.75
N THR A 101 -8.19 8.36 -12.25
CA THR A 101 -8.43 8.62 -10.84
C THR A 101 -9.66 7.88 -10.34
N VAL A 102 -10.76 7.94 -11.08
CA VAL A 102 -12.01 7.23 -10.75
C VAL A 102 -11.80 5.72 -10.85
N LYS A 103 -11.18 5.23 -11.92
CA LYS A 103 -10.92 3.79 -12.12
C LYS A 103 -10.05 3.22 -11.00
N ARG A 104 -8.99 3.93 -10.61
CA ARG A 104 -8.13 3.55 -9.49
C ARG A 104 -8.87 3.61 -8.17
N HIS A 105 -9.68 4.64 -7.96
CA HIS A 105 -10.43 4.77 -6.72
C HIS A 105 -11.45 3.65 -6.58
N ARG A 106 -12.16 3.26 -7.65
CA ARG A 106 -13.13 2.15 -7.65
C ARG A 106 -12.55 0.78 -7.25
N GLN A 107 -11.24 0.62 -7.17
CA GLN A 107 -10.65 -0.63 -6.69
C GLN A 107 -10.70 -0.66 -5.16
N ASP A 108 -11.49 -1.58 -4.61
CA ASP A 108 -11.60 -1.76 -3.17
C ASP A 108 -10.45 -2.63 -2.67
N TYR A 109 -9.41 -1.96 -2.15
CA TYR A 109 -8.31 -2.60 -1.46
C TYR A 109 -8.39 -2.32 0.03
N SER A 110 -8.06 -3.33 0.83
CA SER A 110 -7.80 -3.20 2.25
C SER A 110 -6.45 -3.80 2.59
N LEU A 111 -5.74 -3.16 3.51
CA LEU A 111 -4.51 -3.68 4.08
C LEU A 111 -4.81 -4.11 5.52
N GLU A 112 -4.63 -5.38 5.80
CA GLU A 112 -4.78 -5.96 7.12
C GLU A 112 -3.41 -6.16 7.75
N LEU A 113 -3.28 -5.76 9.00
CA LEU A 113 -2.06 -5.85 9.80
C LEU A 113 -2.40 -6.65 11.05
N THR A 114 -1.67 -7.73 11.28
CA THR A 114 -1.75 -8.57 12.47
C THR A 114 -0.37 -8.65 13.12
N PRO A 115 -0.24 -9.17 14.36
CA PRO A 115 1.06 -9.44 14.95
C PRO A 115 1.92 -10.46 14.17
N GLU A 116 1.33 -11.28 13.30
CA GLU A 116 2.07 -12.34 12.58
C GLU A 116 2.44 -11.93 11.14
N GLU A 117 1.55 -11.18 10.49
CA GLU A 117 1.65 -10.89 9.06
C GLU A 117 0.93 -9.59 8.66
N PHE A 118 1.26 -9.11 7.46
CA PHE A 118 0.46 -8.14 6.74
C PHE A 118 -0.13 -8.76 5.47
N THR A 119 -1.37 -8.37 5.18
CA THR A 119 -2.14 -8.92 4.07
C THR A 119 -2.83 -7.82 3.28
N LEU A 120 -2.54 -7.73 1.99
CA LEU A 120 -3.25 -6.87 1.05
C LEU A 120 -4.39 -7.67 0.40
N ILE A 121 -5.61 -7.20 0.60
CA ILE A 121 -6.83 -7.82 0.08
C ILE A 121 -7.44 -6.90 -0.96
N ARG A 122 -7.95 -7.48 -2.04
CA ARG A 122 -8.77 -6.83 -3.05
C ARG A 122 -10.19 -7.40 -2.98
N ARG A 123 -11.19 -6.53 -2.91
CA ARG A 123 -12.60 -6.91 -2.99
C ARG A 123 -13.10 -6.67 -4.41
N VAL A 124 -13.62 -7.71 -5.06
CA VAL A 124 -14.19 -7.63 -6.42
C VAL A 124 -15.53 -8.37 -6.42
N GLY A 125 -16.63 -7.65 -6.67
CA GLY A 125 -17.95 -8.25 -6.89
C GLY A 125 -18.44 -9.16 -5.74
N GLY A 126 -18.13 -8.82 -4.48
CA GLY A 126 -18.49 -9.62 -3.31
C GLY A 126 -17.48 -10.71 -2.93
N SER A 127 -16.48 -10.97 -3.77
CA SER A 127 -15.36 -11.88 -3.45
C SER A 127 -14.17 -11.13 -2.86
N GLN A 128 -13.48 -11.77 -1.91
CA GLN A 128 -12.21 -11.29 -1.34
C GLN A 128 -11.04 -12.07 -1.97
N GLU A 129 -10.15 -11.36 -2.66
CA GLU A 129 -8.93 -11.91 -3.25
C GLU A 129 -7.72 -11.45 -2.43
N PHE A 130 -6.92 -12.40 -1.94
CA PHE A 130 -5.65 -12.12 -1.27
C PHE A 130 -4.59 -11.79 -2.32
N VAL A 131 -4.21 -10.53 -2.42
CA VAL A 131 -3.23 -10.05 -3.41
C VAL A 131 -1.82 -10.40 -2.96
N HIS A 132 -1.50 -10.04 -1.71
CA HIS A 132 -0.24 -10.36 -1.05
C HIS A 132 -0.50 -10.69 0.41
N ARG A 133 0.14 -11.73 0.92
CA ARG A 133 0.16 -12.13 2.32
C ARG A 133 1.61 -12.46 2.68
N VAL A 134 2.14 -11.75 3.65
CA VAL A 134 3.57 -11.74 4.01
C VAL A 134 3.71 -11.72 5.52
N ARG A 135 4.46 -12.68 6.07
CA ARG A 135 4.79 -12.72 7.49
C ARG A 135 5.88 -11.72 7.82
N TRP A 136 5.87 -11.16 9.03
CA TRP A 136 6.89 -10.20 9.44
C TRP A 136 8.31 -10.76 9.39
N VAL A 137 8.47 -12.06 9.66
CA VAL A 137 9.73 -12.81 9.57
C VAL A 137 10.32 -12.81 8.16
N ASP A 138 9.48 -12.80 7.13
CA ASP A 138 9.92 -12.90 5.75
C ASP A 138 10.32 -11.53 5.19
N ILE A 139 10.11 -10.44 5.92
CA ILE A 139 10.42 -9.09 5.45
C ILE A 139 11.90 -8.78 5.67
N ILE A 140 12.61 -8.56 4.57
CA ILE A 140 14.02 -8.14 4.57
C ILE A 140 14.12 -6.62 4.72
N HIS A 141 13.28 -5.87 4.02
CA HIS A 141 13.36 -4.41 3.97
C HIS A 141 12.01 -3.73 3.69
N VAL A 142 11.79 -2.59 4.33
CA VAL A 142 10.64 -1.70 4.10
C VAL A 142 11.15 -0.33 3.66
N GLY A 143 10.73 0.10 2.47
CA GLY A 143 11.17 1.36 1.89
C GLY A 143 10.26 1.85 0.78
N THR A 144 10.85 2.56 -0.18
CA THR A 144 10.14 3.07 -1.35
C THR A 144 10.90 2.73 -2.63
N VAL A 145 10.17 2.46 -3.70
CA VAL A 145 10.71 2.27 -5.05
C VAL A 145 10.25 3.38 -5.98
N SER A 146 11.10 3.77 -6.93
CA SER A 146 10.69 4.67 -8.02
C SER A 146 9.75 3.93 -8.96
N SER A 147 8.57 4.50 -9.22
CA SER A 147 7.58 3.92 -10.15
C SER A 147 8.05 3.93 -11.61
N THR A 148 9.07 4.71 -11.97
CA THR A 148 9.51 4.93 -13.36
C THR A 148 10.97 4.57 -13.60
N GLY A 149 11.66 4.00 -12.59
CA GLY A 149 13.09 3.71 -12.68
C GLY A 149 13.99 4.96 -12.71
N ARG A 150 13.42 6.17 -12.69
CA ARG A 150 14.14 7.45 -12.67
C ARG A 150 14.29 7.96 -11.22
N PRO A 151 15.40 8.63 -10.88
CA PRO A 151 15.66 9.14 -9.53
C PRO A 151 14.61 10.15 -9.04
N GLU A 152 14.03 10.93 -9.96
CA GLU A 152 12.95 11.91 -9.70
C GLU A 152 11.54 11.31 -9.80
N GLY A 153 11.43 10.01 -10.04
CA GLY A 153 10.15 9.33 -10.20
C GLY A 153 9.30 9.29 -8.94
N MET A 154 7.98 9.19 -9.12
CA MET A 154 7.04 9.04 -8.02
C MET A 154 7.42 7.83 -7.15
N ARG A 155 7.74 8.09 -5.88
CA ARG A 155 8.09 7.04 -4.92
C ARG A 155 6.83 6.33 -4.42
N VAL A 156 6.88 5.00 -4.43
CA VAL A 156 5.80 4.13 -4.01
C VAL A 156 6.30 3.23 -2.88
N PRO A 157 5.51 3.04 -1.81
CA PRO A 157 5.87 2.11 -0.73
C PRO A 157 6.14 0.70 -1.28
N SER A 158 7.22 0.09 -0.83
CA SER A 158 7.61 -1.25 -1.24
C SER A 158 8.23 -2.05 -0.11
N VAL A 159 7.92 -3.34 -0.08
CA VAL A 159 8.46 -4.30 0.89
C VAL A 159 9.25 -5.35 0.11
N VAL A 160 10.48 -5.61 0.53
CA VAL A 160 11.32 -6.70 0.02
C VAL A 160 11.18 -7.87 0.97
N VAL A 161 10.80 -9.03 0.44
CA VAL A 161 10.44 -10.21 1.23
C VAL A 161 11.14 -11.45 0.69
N VAL A 162 11.44 -12.44 1.54
CA VAL A 162 12.00 -13.74 1.11
C VAL A 162 10.95 -14.51 0.29
N GLY A 163 9.67 -14.38 0.67
CA GLY A 163 8.54 -14.89 -0.10
C GLY A 163 7.22 -14.21 0.28
N ALA A 164 6.31 -14.11 -0.68
CA ALA A 164 4.92 -13.74 -0.46
C ALA A 164 3.98 -14.87 -0.93
N SER A 165 2.79 -14.92 -0.35
CA SER A 165 1.66 -15.72 -0.85
C SER A 165 0.56 -14.79 -1.39
N GLY A 166 -0.31 -15.28 -2.29
CA GLY A 166 -1.42 -14.50 -2.87
C GLY A 166 -1.46 -14.51 -4.40
N GLY A 167 -2.54 -13.96 -4.96
CA GLY A 167 -2.83 -13.95 -6.40
C GLY A 167 -1.87 -13.11 -7.24
N ALA A 168 -1.15 -12.17 -6.63
CA ALA A 168 -0.13 -11.37 -7.31
C ALA A 168 1.31 -11.83 -7.02
N ARG A 169 1.50 -13.05 -6.49
CA ARG A 169 2.82 -13.63 -6.25
C ARG A 169 3.61 -13.74 -7.55
N ARG A 170 4.85 -13.25 -7.55
CA ARG A 170 5.80 -13.53 -8.63
C ARG A 170 6.58 -14.81 -8.29
N PRO A 171 6.82 -15.71 -9.27
CA PRO A 171 7.64 -16.88 -9.03
C PRO A 171 9.03 -16.45 -8.55
N THR A 172 9.49 -17.02 -7.44
CA THR A 172 10.82 -16.79 -6.90
C THR A 172 11.85 -17.27 -7.91
N VAL A 173 12.54 -16.35 -8.57
CA VAL A 173 13.62 -16.70 -9.51
C VAL A 173 14.85 -17.07 -8.68
N ARG A 174 15.05 -18.38 -8.46
CA ARG A 174 16.32 -18.91 -7.94
C ARG A 174 17.34 -18.86 -9.06
N THR A 175 18.31 -17.96 -8.98
CA THR A 175 19.46 -17.98 -9.86
C THR A 175 20.31 -19.20 -9.50
N PHE A 176 20.46 -20.18 -10.39
CA PHE A 176 21.17 -21.44 -10.12
C PHE A 176 22.65 -21.27 -9.70
N PHE A 177 23.22 -20.08 -9.86
CA PHE A 177 24.65 -19.80 -9.61
C PHE A 177 24.92 -18.89 -8.40
N SER A 178 23.90 -18.37 -7.70
CA SER A 178 24.10 -17.71 -6.41
C SER A 178 23.11 -18.28 -5.39
N ARG A 179 23.60 -18.64 -4.20
CA ARG A 179 22.76 -18.99 -3.02
C ARG A 179 21.94 -17.79 -2.51
N GLU A 180 21.89 -16.70 -3.24
CA GLU A 180 21.22 -15.46 -2.85
C GLU A 180 19.76 -15.54 -3.29
N ILE A 181 18.86 -15.79 -2.33
CA ILE A 181 17.43 -15.67 -2.56
C ILE A 181 17.15 -14.18 -2.80
N ARG A 182 17.07 -13.78 -4.06
CA ARG A 182 16.68 -12.42 -4.44
C ARG A 182 15.22 -12.25 -4.02
N GLY A 183 15.01 -11.58 -2.89
CA GLY A 183 13.69 -11.39 -2.30
C GLY A 183 12.67 -10.84 -3.31
N GLU A 184 11.44 -11.32 -3.23
CA GLU A 184 10.30 -10.77 -3.97
C GLU A 184 10.03 -9.34 -3.49
N ARG A 185 9.77 -8.43 -4.43
CA ARG A 185 9.41 -7.04 -4.10
C ARG A 185 7.92 -6.84 -4.25
N VAL A 186 7.24 -6.65 -3.12
CA VAL A 186 5.83 -6.29 -3.03
C VAL A 186 5.68 -4.77 -3.11
N THR A 187 4.96 -4.26 -4.10
CA THR A 187 4.75 -2.82 -4.29
C THR A 187 3.34 -2.42 -3.86
N LEU A 188 3.24 -1.51 -2.88
CA LEU A 188 1.97 -1.08 -2.31
C LEU A 188 1.55 0.26 -2.92
N SER A 189 0.91 0.17 -4.09
CA SER A 189 0.43 1.34 -4.85
C SER A 189 -1.08 1.60 -4.69
N GLN A 190 -1.76 0.81 -3.87
CA GLN A 190 -3.21 0.83 -3.75
C GLN A 190 -3.70 2.10 -3.04
N PRO A 191 -4.92 2.60 -3.34
CA PRO A 191 -5.48 3.76 -2.67
C PRO A 191 -5.96 3.38 -1.26
N LEU A 192 -5.04 3.36 -0.29
CA LEU A 192 -5.33 3.09 1.12
C LEU A 192 -5.68 4.37 1.89
N ALA A 193 -6.39 4.25 3.01
CA ALA A 193 -6.73 5.33 3.94
C ALA A 193 -5.52 5.96 4.66
N VAL A 194 -4.32 5.48 4.36
CA VAL A 194 -3.05 5.91 4.95
C VAL A 194 -2.20 6.56 3.87
N GLY A 195 -1.57 7.69 4.20
CA GLY A 195 -0.62 8.34 3.31
C GLY A 195 0.57 7.44 3.02
N ARG A 196 1.16 7.54 1.82
CA ARG A 196 2.28 6.66 1.41
C ARG A 196 3.44 6.65 2.39
N TRP A 197 3.83 7.82 2.89
CA TRP A 197 4.91 7.96 3.86
C TRP A 197 4.54 7.44 5.24
N GLU A 198 3.27 7.57 5.64
CA GLU A 198 2.77 6.98 6.90
C GLU A 198 2.72 5.46 6.78
N LEU A 199 2.40 4.91 5.61
CA LEU A 199 2.40 3.48 5.37
C LEU A 199 3.80 2.87 5.48
N VAL A 200 4.83 3.53 4.94
CA VAL A 200 6.22 3.08 5.07
C VAL A 200 6.65 3.03 6.54
N ASP A 201 6.37 4.09 7.30
CA ASP A 201 6.71 4.14 8.72
C ASP A 201 5.92 3.11 9.52
N LEU A 202 4.62 2.96 9.23
CA LEU A 202 3.77 1.97 9.87
C LEU A 202 4.30 0.55 9.66
N LEU A 203 4.65 0.17 8.43
CA LEU A 203 5.20 -1.15 8.13
C LEU A 203 6.60 -1.35 8.71
N ARG A 204 7.42 -0.30 8.75
CA ARG A 204 8.76 -0.35 9.34
C ARG A 204 8.69 -0.54 10.85
N GLU A 205 7.85 0.22 11.54
CA GLU A 205 7.66 0.11 12.98
C GLU A 205 6.91 -1.19 13.35
N ALA A 206 5.93 -1.61 12.54
CA ALA A 206 5.30 -2.93 12.70
C ALA A 206 6.34 -4.07 12.61
N ARG A 207 7.23 -4.03 11.61
CA ARG A 207 8.31 -5.01 11.50
C ARG A 207 9.20 -5.01 12.75
N LYS A 208 9.63 -3.84 13.23
CA LYS A 208 10.48 -3.76 14.44
C LYS A 208 9.80 -4.32 15.69
N ARG A 209 8.47 -4.17 15.77
CA ARG A 209 7.67 -4.54 16.94
C ARG A 209 7.22 -5.99 16.91
N PHE A 210 6.93 -6.53 15.73
CA PHE A 210 6.30 -7.84 15.54
C PHE A 210 7.17 -8.88 14.84
N ALA A 211 8.25 -8.49 14.17
CA ALA A 211 9.22 -9.49 13.74
C ALA A 211 9.89 -10.06 15.01
N PRO A 212 10.03 -11.38 15.13
CA PRO A 212 10.83 -11.95 16.20
C PRO A 212 12.20 -11.31 16.12
N GLN A 213 12.63 -10.69 17.22
CA GLN A 213 14.04 -10.36 17.40
C GLN A 213 14.76 -11.69 17.25
N GLU A 214 15.69 -11.78 16.31
CA GLU A 214 16.70 -12.84 16.37
C GLU A 214 17.24 -12.74 17.81
N GLN A 215 16.89 -13.71 18.65
CA GLN A 215 17.58 -13.87 19.91
C GLN A 215 19.02 -14.10 19.49
N ASP A 216 19.83 -13.05 19.67
CA ASP A 216 21.27 -13.11 19.57
C ASP A 216 21.71 -14.44 20.17
N GLY A 217 22.44 -15.23 19.37
CA GLY A 217 23.04 -16.49 19.78
C GLY A 217 24.10 -16.30 20.85
N SER A 218 23.72 -15.78 22.03
CA SER A 218 24.50 -15.83 23.25
C SER A 218 23.93 -16.93 24.14
N THR A 219 23.96 -18.18 23.66
CA THR A 219 23.87 -19.33 24.56
C THR A 219 24.78 -20.43 24.02
N ASN A 220 25.91 -20.60 24.71
CA ASN A 220 26.83 -21.75 24.67
C ASN A 220 27.82 -21.87 23.48
N ALA A 221 28.83 -20.99 23.48
CA ALA A 221 30.17 -21.32 22.98
C ALA A 221 31.23 -21.21 24.12
N LYS A 222 30.86 -21.68 25.31
CA LYS A 222 31.76 -21.91 26.46
C LYS A 222 31.27 -23.14 27.22
N ALA A 223 31.44 -24.30 26.63
CA ALA A 223 31.56 -25.59 27.32
C ALA A 223 31.67 -26.67 26.24
N LEU A 224 32.90 -26.93 25.80
CA LEU A 224 33.49 -28.25 25.55
C LEU A 224 34.91 -28.03 25.01
#